data_AF-A0A1B9L4C3-F1
#
_entry.id   AF-A0A1B9L4C3-F1
#
_cell.length_a   1.000
_cell.length_b   1.000
_cell.length_c   1.000
_cell.angle_alpha   90.00
_cell.angle_beta   90.00
_cell.angle_gamma   90.00
#
_symmetry.space_group_name_H-M   'P 1'
#
loop_
_entity.id
_entity.type
_entity.pdbx_description
1 polymer ?
#
loop_
_entity_poly.entity_id
_entity_poly.type
_entity_poly.pdbx_seq_one_letter_code
_entity_poly.pdbx_strand_id
1 'polypeptide(L)'
;MHREGKPKGFFYLDHRTVDGKHNLITDTYVTAGNIHDSQPYMARLKRQLERFGFNPVGVGLDAGYFTAPICHLLLAEQIYPVLGYRRPTHGANPIRKKQFIYNGQNDTYTCPNGQTLIYKTTSREGYRHYHSEATTCKICPLLSQCTQSKNTQKVIM
;
A
#
# COMPACT_ATOMS: atom_id res chain seq x y z
N MET A 1 12.50 -6.89 12.07
CA MET A 1 12.01 -5.62 12.64
C MET A 1 10.72 -5.93 13.40
N HIS A 2 10.64 -5.66 14.71
CA HIS A 2 9.42 -5.94 15.48
C HIS A 2 8.34 -4.89 15.19
N ARG A 3 7.07 -5.29 15.15
CA ARG A 3 5.93 -4.34 15.06
C ARG A 3 5.77 -3.66 16.42
N GLU A 4 5.67 -2.33 16.43
CA GLU A 4 5.43 -1.52 17.62
C GLU A 4 4.19 -2.02 18.37
N GLY A 5 4.28 -2.19 19.70
CA GLY A 5 3.18 -2.66 20.54
C GLY A 5 2.99 -4.19 20.61
N LYS A 6 3.83 -5.00 19.93
CA LYS A 6 3.83 -6.47 20.09
C LYS A 6 4.99 -6.96 20.98
N PRO A 7 4.82 -8.07 21.72
CA PRO A 7 5.90 -8.66 22.51
C PRO A 7 7.11 -8.98 21.63
N LYS A 8 8.32 -8.96 22.19
CA LYS A 8 9.54 -9.38 21.47
C LYS A 8 9.68 -10.90 21.57
N GLY A 9 9.85 -11.58 20.45
CA GLY A 9 9.95 -13.04 20.41
C GLY A 9 9.82 -13.63 19.00
N PHE A 10 9.89 -14.94 18.91
CA PHE A 10 9.55 -15.69 17.70
C PHE A 10 8.03 -15.86 17.65
N PHE A 11 7.43 -15.38 16.56
CA PHE A 11 5.99 -15.49 16.33
C PHE A 11 5.74 -16.13 14.98
N TYR A 12 4.58 -16.76 14.88
CA TYR A 12 3.99 -17.20 13.63
C TYR A 12 2.63 -16.50 13.45
N LEU A 13 2.19 -16.44 12.21
CA LEU A 13 0.86 -15.99 11.83
C LEU A 13 0.13 -17.17 11.23
N ASP A 14 -1.11 -17.38 11.65
CA ASP A 14 -2.02 -18.37 11.09
C ASP A 14 -3.05 -17.65 10.21
N HIS A 15 -2.95 -17.90 8.91
CA HIS A 15 -3.86 -17.37 7.90
C HIS A 15 -5.00 -18.37 7.71
N ARG A 16 -6.20 -18.01 8.16
CA ARG A 16 -7.38 -18.88 8.07
C ARG A 16 -8.38 -18.36 7.06
N THR A 17 -8.99 -19.28 6.32
CA THR A 17 -10.19 -19.01 5.53
C THR A 17 -11.36 -19.80 6.11
N VAL A 18 -12.53 -19.17 6.16
CA VAL A 18 -13.78 -19.79 6.57
C VAL A 18 -14.83 -19.59 5.50
N ASP A 19 -15.80 -20.50 5.42
CA ASP A 19 -16.99 -20.29 4.61
C ASP A 19 -17.91 -19.24 5.26
N GLY A 20 -18.59 -18.44 4.43
CA GLY A 20 -19.43 -17.34 4.92
C GLY A 20 -20.79 -17.74 5.48
N LYS A 21 -21.23 -19.00 5.33
CA LYS A 21 -22.56 -19.46 5.72
C LYS A 21 -22.55 -20.18 7.08
N HIS A 22 -21.53 -21.00 7.32
CA HIS A 22 -21.44 -21.90 8.47
C HIS A 22 -20.16 -21.72 9.30
N ASN A 23 -19.25 -20.82 8.89
CA ASN A 23 -17.97 -20.57 9.55
C ASN A 23 -17.07 -21.82 9.65
N LEU A 24 -17.21 -22.76 8.73
CA LEU A 24 -16.32 -23.92 8.60
C LEU A 24 -14.97 -23.45 8.08
N ILE A 25 -13.91 -23.91 8.74
CA ILE A 25 -12.53 -23.63 8.33
C ILE A 25 -12.23 -24.44 7.07
N THR A 26 -11.94 -23.75 5.96
CA THR A 26 -11.63 -24.34 4.65
C THR A 26 -10.13 -24.30 4.33
N ASP A 27 -9.37 -23.44 5.01
CA ASP A 27 -7.92 -23.38 4.89
C ASP A 27 -7.27 -22.84 6.18
N THR A 28 -6.08 -23.37 6.48
CA THR A 28 -5.15 -22.83 7.49
C THR A 28 -3.75 -22.89 6.91
N TYR A 29 -3.01 -21.79 7.07
CA TYR A 29 -1.65 -21.69 6.56
C TYR A 29 -0.80 -20.86 7.51
N VAL A 30 0.31 -21.44 7.97
CA VAL A 30 1.19 -20.81 8.96
C VAL A 30 2.40 -20.18 8.27
N THR A 31 2.71 -18.93 8.61
CA THR A 31 3.93 -18.24 8.18
C THR A 31 4.73 -17.71 9.36
N ALA A 32 5.99 -17.38 9.14
CA ALA A 32 6.77 -16.60 10.11
C ALA A 32 6.10 -15.23 10.37
N GLY A 33 6.24 -14.70 11.58
CA GLY A 33 5.54 -13.50 12.03
C GLY A 33 5.98 -12.18 11.36
N ASN A 34 7.05 -12.22 10.57
CA ASN A 34 7.51 -11.10 9.75
C ASN A 34 6.88 -11.06 8.35
N ILE A 35 6.15 -12.10 7.94
CA ILE A 35 5.42 -12.13 6.67
C ILE A 35 4.13 -11.33 6.82
N HIS A 36 3.85 -10.43 5.89
CA HIS A 36 2.62 -9.64 5.92
C HIS A 36 1.44 -10.48 5.44
N ASP A 37 0.27 -10.32 6.05
CA ASP A 37 -0.92 -11.15 5.83
C ASP A 37 -1.42 -11.14 4.37
N SER A 38 -1.21 -10.01 3.68
CA SER A 38 -1.53 -9.85 2.26
C SER A 38 -0.67 -10.69 1.31
N GLN A 39 0.53 -11.11 1.72
CA GLN A 39 1.47 -11.83 0.85
C GLN A 39 1.00 -13.25 0.49
N PRO A 40 0.64 -14.12 1.46
CA PRO A 40 0.18 -15.47 1.12
C PRO A 40 -1.24 -15.52 0.55
N TYR A 41 -2.05 -14.46 0.76
CA TYR A 41 -3.49 -14.46 0.52
C TYR A 41 -3.90 -15.05 -0.84
N MET A 42 -3.39 -14.51 -1.95
CA MET A 42 -3.82 -14.95 -3.28
C MET A 42 -3.45 -16.41 -3.56
N ALA A 43 -2.31 -16.88 -3.06
CA ALA A 43 -1.93 -18.29 -3.19
C ALA A 43 -2.84 -19.20 -2.35
N ARG A 44 -3.43 -18.71 -1.26
CA ARG A 44 -4.39 -19.45 -0.42
C ARG A 44 -5.79 -19.46 -1.02
N LEU A 45 -6.20 -18.35 -1.63
CA LEU A 45 -7.42 -18.31 -2.42
C LEU A 45 -7.36 -19.32 -3.57
N LYS A 46 -6.32 -19.26 -4.42
CA LYS A 46 -6.15 -20.19 -5.55
C LYS A 46 -6.18 -21.66 -5.15
N ARG A 47 -5.45 -22.02 -4.08
CA ARG A 47 -5.48 -23.38 -3.53
C ARG A 47 -6.91 -23.85 -3.20
N GLN A 48 -7.75 -22.99 -2.65
CA GLN A 48 -9.13 -23.35 -2.31
C GLN A 48 -10.02 -23.50 -3.54
N LEU A 49 -9.88 -22.60 -4.51
CA LEU A 49 -10.58 -22.68 -5.80
C LEU A 49 -10.23 -24.02 -6.50
N GLU A 50 -8.94 -24.38 -6.54
CA GLU A 50 -8.46 -25.59 -7.20
C GLU A 50 -8.80 -26.88 -6.44
N ARG A 51 -8.55 -26.90 -5.11
CA ARG A 51 -8.71 -28.11 -4.30
C ARG A 51 -10.16 -28.52 -4.11
N PHE A 52 -11.05 -27.54 -3.94
CA PHE A 52 -12.45 -27.78 -3.59
C PHE A 52 -13.42 -27.41 -4.73
N GLY A 53 -12.92 -26.88 -5.85
CA GLY A 53 -13.76 -26.42 -6.95
C GLY A 53 -14.67 -25.24 -6.55
N PHE A 54 -14.25 -24.44 -5.56
CA PHE A 54 -15.04 -23.30 -5.12
C PHE A 54 -15.12 -22.23 -6.20
N ASN A 55 -16.30 -21.62 -6.34
CA ASN A 55 -16.53 -20.48 -7.21
C ASN A 55 -17.28 -19.38 -6.42
N PRO A 56 -16.60 -18.71 -5.47
CA PRO A 56 -17.25 -17.74 -4.61
C PRO A 56 -17.61 -16.47 -5.38
N VAL A 57 -18.82 -15.95 -5.16
CA VAL A 57 -19.24 -14.65 -5.71
C VAL A 57 -18.41 -13.51 -5.12
N GLY A 58 -17.95 -13.65 -3.87
CA GLY A 58 -17.13 -12.66 -3.20
C GLY A 58 -16.38 -13.20 -1.99
N VAL A 59 -15.45 -12.40 -1.50
CA VAL A 59 -14.59 -12.70 -0.35
C VAL A 59 -14.58 -11.53 0.63
N GLY A 60 -14.73 -11.83 1.91
CA GLY A 60 -14.59 -10.85 2.99
C GLY A 60 -13.16 -10.84 3.52
N LEU A 61 -12.49 -9.68 3.51
CA LEU A 61 -11.14 -9.52 4.08
C LEU A 61 -11.06 -8.33 5.02
N ASP A 62 -10.19 -8.44 6.01
CA ASP A 62 -9.86 -7.34 6.91
C ASP A 62 -9.14 -6.19 6.19
N ALA A 63 -9.17 -5.00 6.80
CA ALA A 63 -8.52 -3.79 6.32
C ALA A 63 -7.01 -3.96 6.05
N GLY A 64 -6.34 -4.92 6.70
CA GLY A 64 -4.95 -5.29 6.42
C GLY A 64 -4.71 -5.80 4.99
N TYR A 65 -5.72 -6.37 4.33
CA TYR A 65 -5.64 -6.91 2.97
C TYR A 65 -5.99 -5.86 1.90
N PHE A 66 -6.44 -4.67 2.30
CA PHE A 66 -6.79 -3.61 1.36
C PHE A 66 -5.54 -3.02 0.70
N THR A 67 -5.13 -3.67 -0.40
CA THR A 67 -3.96 -3.33 -1.21
C THR A 67 -4.34 -3.36 -2.68
N ALA A 68 -3.76 -2.47 -3.48
CA ALA A 68 -4.05 -2.41 -4.92
C ALA A 68 -3.80 -3.76 -5.65
N PRO A 69 -2.72 -4.51 -5.38
CA PRO A 69 -2.51 -5.82 -6.00
C PRO A 69 -3.60 -6.84 -5.68
N ILE A 70 -4.03 -6.94 -4.42
CA ILE A 70 -5.11 -7.88 -4.04
C ILE A 70 -6.42 -7.49 -4.72
N CYS A 71 -6.77 -6.21 -4.73
CA CYS A 71 -8.00 -5.74 -5.38
C CYS A 71 -7.98 -6.08 -6.87
N HIS A 72 -6.86 -5.81 -7.54
CA HIS A 72 -6.70 -6.12 -8.96
C HIS A 72 -6.84 -7.62 -9.25
N LEU A 73 -6.15 -8.46 -8.47
CA LEU A 73 -6.17 -9.91 -8.67
C LEU A 73 -7.54 -10.52 -8.39
N LEU A 74 -8.26 -10.06 -7.36
CA LEU A 74 -9.62 -10.53 -7.09
C LEU A 74 -10.59 -10.20 -8.23
N LEU A 75 -10.51 -8.97 -8.74
CA LEU A 75 -11.34 -8.56 -9.88
C LEU A 75 -10.99 -9.32 -11.16
N ALA A 76 -9.71 -9.63 -11.39
CA ALA A 76 -9.27 -10.45 -12.52
C ALA A 76 -9.82 -11.89 -12.45
N GLU A 77 -9.92 -12.45 -11.25
CA GLU A 77 -10.56 -13.75 -10.98
C GLU A 77 -12.11 -13.64 -10.92
N GLN A 78 -12.69 -12.46 -11.19
CA GLN A 78 -14.13 -12.17 -11.14
C GLN A 78 -14.78 -12.41 -9.76
N ILE A 79 -14.00 -12.25 -8.69
CA ILE A 79 -14.45 -12.42 -7.31
C ILE A 79 -14.65 -11.03 -6.69
N TYR A 80 -15.83 -10.78 -6.13
CA TYR A 80 -16.17 -9.48 -5.53
C TYR A 80 -15.45 -9.27 -4.18
N PRO A 81 -14.59 -8.24 -4.02
CA PRO A 81 -13.87 -7.99 -2.79
C PRO A 81 -14.72 -7.18 -1.79
N VAL A 82 -15.00 -7.74 -0.61
CA VAL A 82 -15.60 -7.04 0.53
C VAL A 82 -14.49 -6.74 1.54
N LEU A 83 -13.93 -5.53 1.46
CA LEU A 83 -12.73 -5.15 2.23
C LEU A 83 -13.06 -4.12 3.31
N GLY A 84 -12.51 -4.30 4.50
CA GLY A 84 -12.55 -3.28 5.54
C GLY A 84 -11.86 -1.99 5.09
N TYR A 85 -12.47 -0.84 5.38
CA TYR A 85 -11.86 0.46 5.07
C TYR A 85 -10.63 0.70 5.94
N ARG A 86 -9.47 0.92 5.30
CA ARG A 86 -8.25 1.35 5.99
C ARG A 86 -8.03 2.85 5.77
N ARG A 87 -8.03 3.62 6.86
CA ARG A 87 -7.61 5.03 6.80
C ARG A 87 -6.15 5.11 6.31
N PRO A 88 -5.85 5.87 5.25
CA PRO A 88 -4.48 6.11 4.84
C PRO A 88 -3.72 6.79 5.99
N THR A 89 -2.59 6.20 6.39
CA THR A 89 -1.70 6.83 7.38
C THR A 89 -1.23 8.18 6.85
N HIS A 90 -1.43 9.23 7.63
CA HIS A 90 -0.91 10.54 7.30
C HIS A 90 0.61 10.52 7.39
N GLY A 91 1.29 10.91 6.32
CA GLY A 91 2.73 11.18 6.41
C GLY A 91 3.00 12.28 7.44
N ALA A 92 4.19 12.27 8.05
CA ALA A 92 4.56 13.21 9.11
C ALA A 92 4.55 14.69 8.68
N ASN A 93 4.58 14.96 7.37
CA ASN A 93 4.68 16.32 6.84
C ASN A 93 3.29 16.99 6.73
N PRO A 94 3.12 18.22 7.25
CA PRO A 94 1.92 19.02 7.06
C PRO A 94 1.53 19.19 5.58
N ILE A 95 2.52 19.42 4.71
CA ILE A 95 2.28 19.57 3.26
C ILE A 95 2.22 18.19 2.59
N ARG A 96 1.04 17.89 2.04
CA ARG A 96 0.65 16.59 1.47
C ARG A 96 0.63 16.64 -0.06
N LYS A 97 0.67 15.46 -0.70
CA LYS A 97 0.58 15.30 -2.17
C LYS A 97 -0.63 16.05 -2.77
N LYS A 98 -1.77 16.10 -2.08
CA LYS A 98 -2.98 16.83 -2.53
C LYS A 98 -2.80 18.34 -2.73
N GLN A 99 -1.76 18.93 -2.15
CA GLN A 99 -1.43 20.35 -2.34
C GLN A 99 -0.46 20.56 -3.51
N PHE A 100 0.02 19.48 -4.13
CA PHE A 100 0.80 19.54 -5.37
C PHE A 100 -0.14 19.39 -6.56
N ILE A 101 -0.01 20.28 -7.53
CA ILE A 101 -0.86 20.29 -8.72
C ILE A 101 -0.13 19.53 -9.83
N TYR A 102 -0.75 18.49 -10.36
CA TYR A 102 -0.21 17.75 -11.50
C TYR A 102 -0.55 18.48 -12.81
N ASN A 103 0.47 18.69 -13.65
CA ASN A 103 0.32 19.18 -15.01
C ASN A 103 0.56 18.02 -15.99
N GLY A 104 -0.51 17.55 -16.61
CA GLY A 104 -0.48 16.44 -17.56
C GLY A 104 0.16 16.75 -18.92
N GLN A 105 0.26 18.03 -19.33
CA GLN A 105 0.92 18.39 -20.59
C GLN A 105 2.43 18.19 -20.52
N ASN A 106 3.01 18.51 -19.36
CA ASN A 106 4.46 18.49 -19.15
C ASN A 106 4.93 17.29 -18.31
N ASP A 107 4.01 16.45 -17.83
CA ASP A 107 4.29 15.38 -16.85
C ASP A 107 5.10 15.89 -15.65
N THR A 108 4.58 16.93 -14.98
CA THR A 108 5.23 17.56 -13.83
C THR A 108 4.26 17.83 -12.68
N TYR A 109 4.79 18.02 -11.48
CA TYR A 109 4.03 18.53 -10.34
C TYR A 109 4.48 19.94 -9.99
N THR A 110 3.57 20.80 -9.57
CA THR A 110 3.90 22.12 -9.00
C THR A 110 3.62 22.12 -7.51
N CYS A 111 4.59 22.53 -6.69
CA CYS A 111 4.43 22.61 -5.24
C CYS A 111 3.67 23.88 -4.81
N PRO A 112 3.18 23.95 -3.56
CA PRO A 112 2.50 25.15 -3.05
C PRO A 112 3.33 26.43 -3.07
N ASN A 113 4.66 26.30 -3.08
CA ASN A 113 5.59 27.43 -3.19
C ASN A 113 6.00 27.73 -4.65
N GLY A 114 5.31 27.16 -5.63
CA GLY A 114 5.51 27.41 -7.06
C GLY A 114 6.65 26.65 -7.74
N GLN A 115 7.40 25.82 -7.02
CA GLN A 115 8.48 25.05 -7.63
C GLN A 115 7.94 23.83 -8.40
N THR A 116 8.44 23.63 -9.62
CA THR A 116 8.17 22.44 -10.44
C THR A 116 9.01 21.24 -10.00
N LEU A 117 8.36 20.08 -9.90
CA LEU A 117 8.96 18.77 -9.67
C LEU A 117 8.89 17.97 -10.97
N ILE A 118 10.04 17.50 -11.43
CA ILE A 118 10.19 16.78 -12.70
C ILE A 118 10.26 15.28 -12.46
N TYR A 119 9.75 14.51 -13.42
CA TYR A 119 9.94 13.06 -13.45
C TYR A 119 11.43 12.71 -13.46
N LYS A 120 11.84 11.77 -12.60
CA LYS A 120 13.24 11.36 -12.44
C LYS A 120 13.45 9.88 -12.73
N THR A 121 12.56 9.04 -12.21
CA THR A 121 12.69 7.58 -12.34
C THR A 121 11.36 6.89 -12.05
N THR A 122 11.26 5.61 -12.37
CA THR A 122 10.16 4.74 -11.96
C THR A 122 10.73 3.64 -11.06
N SER A 123 10.10 3.41 -9.91
CA SER A 123 10.52 2.39 -8.95
C SER A 123 10.32 0.98 -9.54
N ARG A 124 10.93 -0.04 -8.92
CA ARG A 124 10.74 -1.45 -9.34
C ARG A 124 9.28 -1.89 -9.21
N GLU A 125 8.55 -1.28 -8.30
CA GLU A 125 7.13 -1.49 -8.04
C GLU A 125 6.23 -0.68 -9.00
N GLY A 126 6.82 0.10 -9.92
CA GLY A 126 6.09 0.84 -10.95
C GLY A 126 5.68 2.27 -10.57
N TYR A 127 6.13 2.81 -9.43
CA TYR A 127 5.79 4.17 -9.02
C TYR A 127 6.68 5.21 -9.71
N ARG A 128 6.07 6.21 -10.36
CA ARG A 128 6.80 7.35 -10.95
C ARG A 128 7.25 8.31 -9.86
N HIS A 129 8.52 8.65 -9.83
CA HIS A 129 9.10 9.57 -8.85
C HIS A 129 9.36 10.93 -9.48
N TYR A 130 8.79 11.97 -8.86
CA TYR A 130 8.98 13.37 -9.23
C TYR A 130 9.78 14.09 -8.15
N HIS A 131 10.84 14.78 -8.54
CA HIS A 131 11.81 15.36 -7.60
C HIS A 131 11.81 16.88 -7.69
N SER A 132 11.88 17.54 -6.53
CA SER A 132 12.17 18.97 -6.46
C SER A 132 13.68 19.23 -6.60
N GLU A 133 14.03 20.45 -7.00
CA GLU A 133 15.41 20.93 -6.98
C GLU A 133 15.83 21.27 -5.54
N ALA A 134 16.93 20.66 -5.07
CA ALA A 134 17.36 20.75 -3.68
C ALA A 134 17.86 22.16 -3.31
N THR A 135 18.54 22.84 -4.24
CA THR A 135 19.08 24.20 -4.04
C THR A 135 17.95 25.21 -3.78
N THR A 136 16.86 25.13 -4.54
CA THR A 136 15.66 25.96 -4.35
C THR A 136 14.93 25.60 -3.06
N CYS A 137 14.81 24.31 -2.74
CA CYS A 137 14.15 23.87 -1.51
C CYS A 137 14.93 24.25 -0.24
N LYS A 138 16.26 24.32 -0.28
CA LYS A 138 17.11 24.66 0.88
C LYS A 138 16.80 26.04 1.46
N ILE A 139 16.41 26.99 0.61
CA ILE A 139 16.04 28.36 1.00
C ILE A 139 14.51 28.56 1.11
N CYS A 140 13.72 27.49 0.95
CA CYS A 140 12.27 27.58 0.94
C CYS A 140 11.71 27.75 2.37
N PRO A 141 10.84 28.75 2.62
CA PRO A 141 10.25 28.95 3.94
C PRO A 141 9.34 27.79 4.38
N LEU A 142 8.83 27.00 3.44
CA LEU A 142 7.97 25.85 3.69
C LEU A 142 8.73 24.53 3.86
N LEU A 143 10.07 24.54 3.84
CA LEU A 143 10.88 23.31 3.84
C LEU A 143 10.53 22.36 5.00
N SER A 144 10.46 22.89 6.24
CA SER A 144 10.17 22.12 7.46
C SER A 144 8.79 21.47 7.46
N GLN A 145 7.84 22.06 6.71
CA GLN A 145 6.49 21.52 6.54
C GLN A 145 6.36 20.59 5.33
N CYS A 146 7.32 20.65 4.40
CA CYS A 146 7.29 19.97 3.11
C CYS A 146 8.00 18.61 3.12
N THR A 147 9.21 18.54 3.67
CA THR A 147 10.03 17.33 3.65
C THR A 147 10.97 17.28 4.86
N GLN A 148 11.18 16.06 5.39
CA GLN A 148 12.20 15.77 6.41
C GLN A 148 13.46 15.15 5.79
N SER A 149 13.57 15.15 4.45
CA SER A 149 14.73 14.62 3.73
C SER A 149 15.99 15.40 4.08
N LYS A 150 17.07 14.69 4.44
CA LYS A 150 18.39 15.28 4.68
C LYS A 150 18.95 16.00 3.45
N ASN A 151 18.55 15.57 2.26
CA ASN A 151 18.98 16.18 0.99
C ASN A 151 18.12 17.40 0.61
N THR A 152 17.23 17.85 1.51
CA THR A 152 16.30 18.97 1.29
C THR A 152 15.51 18.84 -0.01
N GLN A 153 15.22 17.60 -0.42
CA GLN A 153 14.50 17.29 -1.65
C GLN A 153 13.13 16.67 -1.30
N LYS A 154 12.09 17.13 -2.00
CA LYS A 154 10.77 16.53 -1.98
C LYS A 154 10.66 15.53 -3.11
N VAL A 155 10.19 14.34 -2.78
CA VAL A 155 9.83 13.29 -3.74
C VAL A 155 8.32 13.08 -3.68
N ILE A 156 7.67 13.11 -4.84
CA ILE A 156 6.28 12.71 -5.03
C ILE A 156 6.27 11.39 -5.79
N MET A 157 5.55 10.41 -5.25
CA MET A 157 5.24 9.11 -5.86
C MET A 157 3.74 9.10 -6.17
#